data_AF-A0A223ZWC7-F1
#
_entry.id   AF-A0A223ZWC7-F1
#
_cell.length_a   1.000
_cell.length_b   1.000
_cell.length_c   1.000
_cell.angle_alpha   90.00
_cell.angle_beta   90.00
_cell.angle_gamma   90.00
#
_symmetry.space_group_name_H-M   'P 1'
#
loop_
_entity.id
_entity.type
_entity.pdbx_description
1 polymer ?
#
loop_
_entity_poly.entity_id
_entity_poly.type
_entity_poly.pdbx_seq_one_letter_code
_entity_poly.pdbx_strand_id
1 'polypeptide(L)'
;DIQPGVTIVIGPGTDVIAGEGKILTAGGFDSHIHFICPQQIEHALMSGVTSMLGGGTGPSHGTYATTCTPGPWHMMRMMQSLDAFPVNLGISGKGNASRPVRWRRWCLPAPVRSNC
;
A
#
# COMPACT_ATOMS: atom_id res chain seq x y z
N ASP A 1 -27.66 22.19 -18.97
CA ASP A 1 -28.37 22.90 -20.06
C ASP A 1 -28.69 24.35 -19.75
N ILE A 2 -29.14 24.68 -18.53
CA ILE A 2 -29.64 26.03 -18.18
C ILE A 2 -28.70 26.86 -17.28
N GLN A 3 -27.65 26.26 -16.71
CA GLN A 3 -26.71 26.94 -15.80
C GLN A 3 -25.45 27.38 -16.56
N PRO A 4 -24.93 28.61 -16.33
CA PRO A 4 -23.68 29.07 -16.93
C PRO A 4 -22.45 28.44 -16.24
N GLY A 5 -21.34 28.30 -16.98
CA GLY A 5 -20.02 27.97 -16.40
C GLY A 5 -19.82 26.54 -15.88
N VAL A 6 -20.68 25.59 -16.27
CA VAL A 6 -20.61 24.19 -15.81
C VAL A 6 -19.41 23.46 -16.42
N THR A 7 -18.51 22.92 -15.59
CA THR A 7 -17.39 22.03 -15.99
C THR A 7 -17.54 20.59 -15.50
N ILE A 8 -18.38 20.36 -14.48
CA ILE A 8 -18.72 19.04 -13.93
C ILE A 8 -20.22 18.83 -14.12
N VAL A 9 -20.59 17.95 -15.06
CA VAL A 9 -21.99 17.71 -15.44
C VAL A 9 -22.62 16.69 -14.49
N ILE A 10 -23.82 16.98 -13.98
CA ILE A 10 -24.66 16.06 -13.21
C ILE A 10 -25.72 15.48 -14.16
N GLY A 11 -25.76 14.15 -14.29
CA GLY A 11 -26.70 13.45 -15.17
C GLY A 11 -27.25 12.17 -14.55
N PRO A 12 -27.98 11.33 -15.32
CA PRO A 12 -28.64 10.13 -14.80
C PRO A 12 -27.69 9.07 -14.21
N GLY A 13 -26.40 9.11 -14.55
CA GLY A 13 -25.36 8.22 -14.02
C GLY A 13 -24.50 8.82 -12.92
N THR A 14 -24.86 10.01 -12.40
CA THR A 14 -24.09 10.72 -11.37
C THR A 14 -24.67 10.43 -9.99
N ASP A 15 -23.85 9.88 -9.09
CA ASP A 15 -24.17 9.81 -7.67
C ASP A 15 -23.67 11.05 -6.92
N VAL A 16 -24.24 11.34 -5.75
CA VAL A 16 -24.02 12.60 -5.01
C VAL A 16 -23.71 12.33 -3.54
N ILE A 17 -22.58 12.87 -3.06
CA ILE A 17 -22.22 12.92 -1.64
C ILE A 17 -22.28 14.38 -1.17
N ALA A 18 -23.11 14.67 -0.17
CA ALA A 18 -23.30 16.01 0.39
C ALA A 18 -22.07 16.43 1.24
N GLY A 19 -21.42 17.53 0.86
CA GLY A 19 -20.19 18.03 1.48
C GLY A 19 -20.34 19.36 2.22
N GLU A 20 -21.52 19.96 2.25
CA GLU A 20 -21.76 21.25 2.87
C GLU A 20 -21.48 21.23 4.38
N GLY A 21 -20.72 22.23 4.85
CA GLY A 21 -20.29 22.31 6.24
C GLY A 21 -19.32 21.19 6.67
N LYS A 22 -18.67 20.51 5.72
CA LYS A 22 -17.62 19.50 5.98
C LYS A 22 -16.28 19.98 5.43
N ILE A 23 -15.20 19.46 6.02
CA ILE A 23 -13.85 19.62 5.48
C ILE A 23 -13.52 18.32 4.74
N LEU A 24 -13.12 18.46 3.47
CA LEU A 24 -12.67 17.34 2.65
C LEU A 24 -11.15 17.45 2.50
N THR A 25 -10.44 16.35 2.78
CA THR A 25 -9.00 16.23 2.57
C THR A 25 -8.71 15.06 1.64
N ALA A 26 -7.49 15.03 1.09
CA ALA A 26 -6.97 13.79 0.56
C ALA A 26 -6.85 12.75 1.68
N GLY A 27 -6.89 11.47 1.32
CA GLY A 27 -6.57 10.41 2.26
C GLY A 27 -5.08 10.46 2.65
N GLY A 28 -4.78 10.08 3.90
CA GLY A 28 -3.42 10.02 4.40
C GLY A 28 -2.58 8.96 3.69
N PHE A 29 -1.27 9.22 3.63
CA PHE A 29 -0.25 8.31 3.14
C PHE A 29 0.75 8.02 4.27
N ASP A 30 0.76 6.80 4.79
CA ASP A 30 1.74 6.37 5.80
C ASP A 30 2.85 5.58 5.12
N SER A 31 4.10 6.07 5.23
CA SER A 31 5.26 5.48 4.58
C SER A 31 6.14 4.64 5.50
N HIS A 32 5.73 4.40 6.75
CA HIS A 32 6.54 3.70 7.74
C HIS A 32 5.73 2.61 8.45
N ILE A 33 5.14 1.71 7.66
CA ILE A 33 4.33 0.63 8.21
C ILE A 33 5.16 -0.64 8.46
N HIS A 34 5.04 -1.16 9.67
CA HIS A 34 5.43 -2.53 9.98
C HIS A 34 4.19 -3.41 9.81
N PHE A 35 4.17 -4.28 8.81
CA PHE A 35 3.05 -5.21 8.57
C PHE A 35 3.09 -6.39 9.55
N ILE A 36 2.83 -6.09 10.83
CA ILE A 36 2.83 -7.02 11.95
C ILE A 36 1.54 -7.85 11.95
N CYS A 37 0.41 -7.19 11.72
CA CYS A 37 -0.88 -7.85 11.68
C CYS A 37 -1.86 -7.10 10.75
N PRO A 38 -2.82 -7.81 10.13
CA PRO A 38 -3.76 -7.20 9.19
C PRO A 38 -4.70 -6.17 9.84
N GLN A 39 -4.95 -6.27 11.16
CA GLN A 39 -5.82 -5.35 11.90
C GLN A 39 -5.34 -3.90 11.84
N GLN A 40 -4.03 -3.66 11.63
CA GLN A 40 -3.48 -2.32 11.48
C GLN A 40 -4.08 -1.56 10.28
N ILE A 41 -4.50 -2.29 9.24
CA ILE A 41 -5.05 -1.70 8.01
C ILE A 41 -6.41 -1.04 8.30
N GLU A 42 -7.27 -1.71 9.08
CA GLU A 42 -8.56 -1.15 9.48
C GLU A 42 -8.36 0.10 10.35
N HIS A 43 -7.44 0.05 11.32
CA HIS A 43 -7.13 1.20 12.15
C HIS A 43 -6.59 2.40 11.35
N ALA A 44 -5.75 2.14 10.33
CA ALA A 44 -5.25 3.17 9.43
C ALA A 44 -6.40 3.79 8.61
N LEU A 45 -7.29 2.96 8.05
CA LEU A 45 -8.43 3.46 7.28
C LEU A 45 -9.37 4.32 8.13
N MET A 46 -9.67 3.89 9.36
CA MET A 46 -10.53 4.64 10.29
C MET A 46 -9.90 5.95 10.78
N SER A 47 -8.57 6.10 10.70
CA SER A 47 -7.87 7.37 10.97
C SER A 47 -7.74 8.27 9.74
N GLY A 48 -8.25 7.83 8.58
CA GLY A 48 -8.20 8.59 7.32
C GLY A 48 -7.00 8.27 6.44
N VAL A 49 -6.17 7.28 6.78
CA VAL A 49 -5.05 6.80 5.94
C VAL A 49 -5.58 5.83 4.89
N THR A 50 -5.37 6.15 3.62
CA THR A 50 -5.88 5.35 2.48
C THR A 50 -4.78 4.64 1.72
N SER A 51 -3.51 4.97 2.02
CA SER A 51 -2.33 4.38 1.39
C SER A 51 -1.27 4.09 2.42
N MET A 52 -0.69 2.88 2.36
CA MET A 52 0.30 2.40 3.31
C MET A 52 1.48 1.79 2.57
N LEU A 53 2.69 2.30 2.84
CA LEU A 53 3.96 1.75 2.36
C LEU A 53 4.77 1.27 3.56
N GLY A 54 5.24 0.03 3.49
CA GLY A 54 5.92 -0.59 4.61
C GLY A 54 6.46 -1.97 4.30
N GLY A 55 6.83 -2.74 5.31
CA GLY A 55 7.31 -4.11 5.10
C GLY A 55 7.05 -4.99 6.30
N GLY A 56 6.98 -6.29 6.07
CA GLY A 56 6.72 -7.26 7.11
C GLY A 56 6.20 -8.59 6.58
N THR A 57 6.13 -9.58 7.47
CA THR A 57 5.62 -10.92 7.17
C THR A 57 4.72 -11.42 8.29
N GLY A 58 4.04 -10.51 9.00
CA GLY A 58 3.30 -10.81 10.20
C GLY A 58 4.14 -10.70 11.49
N PRO A 59 3.75 -11.38 12.58
CA PRO A 59 4.31 -11.22 13.92
C PRO A 59 5.68 -11.90 14.10
N SER A 60 6.67 -11.50 13.29
CA SER A 60 8.04 -11.98 13.35
C SER A 60 8.97 -10.96 14.01
N HIS A 61 10.04 -11.42 14.67
CA HIS A 61 11.07 -10.54 15.24
C HIS A 61 11.67 -9.56 14.22
N GLY A 62 11.83 -10.01 12.95
CA GLY A 62 12.29 -9.13 11.88
C GLY A 62 11.30 -8.01 11.60
N THR A 63 10.00 -8.32 11.55
CA THR A 63 8.94 -7.35 11.29
C THR A 63 8.70 -6.41 12.47
N TYR A 64 8.85 -6.87 13.71
CA TYR A 64 8.78 -5.99 14.87
C TYR A 64 9.87 -4.91 14.85
N ALA A 65 11.05 -5.23 14.31
CA ALA A 65 12.19 -4.33 14.29
C ALA A 65 12.32 -3.52 13.00
N THR A 66 11.85 -4.04 11.86
CA THR A 66 12.13 -3.47 10.53
C THR A 66 10.94 -3.53 9.59
N THR A 67 10.76 -2.48 8.79
CA THR A 67 9.81 -2.42 7.67
C THR A 67 10.35 -3.17 6.45
N CYS A 68 10.60 -4.47 6.62
CA CYS A 68 11.21 -5.31 5.59
C CYS A 68 10.38 -6.57 5.34
N THR A 69 10.01 -6.78 4.08
CA THR A 69 9.47 -8.05 3.57
C THR A 69 10.63 -8.82 2.90
N PRO A 70 11.27 -9.78 3.59
CA PRO A 70 12.55 -10.34 3.13
C PRO A 70 12.36 -11.41 2.05
N GLY A 71 12.87 -11.15 0.85
CA GLY A 71 12.97 -12.15 -0.21
C GLY A 71 11.71 -12.33 -1.06
N PRO A 72 11.82 -13.06 -2.19
CA PRO A 72 10.80 -13.06 -3.24
C PRO A 72 9.55 -13.83 -2.82
N TRP A 73 9.73 -14.91 -2.06
CA TRP A 73 8.63 -15.71 -1.57
C TRP A 73 7.74 -14.89 -0.63
N HIS A 74 8.32 -14.23 0.37
CA HIS A 74 7.55 -13.38 1.28
C HIS A 74 6.90 -12.20 0.55
N MET A 75 7.60 -11.55 -0.38
CA MET A 75 7.00 -10.48 -1.18
C MET A 75 5.78 -10.96 -1.97
N MET A 76 5.89 -12.07 -2.69
CA MET A 76 4.76 -12.65 -3.44
C MET A 76 3.58 -13.02 -2.53
N ARG A 77 3.86 -13.65 -1.37
CA ARG A 77 2.81 -14.02 -0.40
C ARG A 77 2.16 -12.80 0.23
N MET A 78 2.93 -11.76 0.52
CA MET A 78 2.38 -10.50 1.02
C MET A 78 1.53 -9.84 -0.05
N MET A 79 2.00 -9.67 -1.29
CA MET A 79 1.20 -9.10 -2.39
C MET A 79 -0.14 -9.83 -2.55
N GLN A 80 -0.12 -11.17 -2.56
CA GLN A 80 -1.36 -11.98 -2.58
C GLN A 80 -2.29 -11.71 -1.39
N SER A 81 -1.75 -11.51 -0.18
CA SER A 81 -2.55 -11.20 1.00
C SER A 81 -3.13 -9.80 0.99
N LEU A 82 -2.45 -8.85 0.33
CA LEU A 82 -2.82 -7.44 0.31
C LEU A 82 -4.03 -7.17 -0.61
N ASP A 83 -4.29 -8.04 -1.59
CA ASP A 83 -5.47 -7.97 -2.48
C ASP A 83 -6.82 -8.05 -1.73
N ALA A 84 -6.81 -8.48 -0.46
CA ALA A 84 -8.01 -8.61 0.36
C ALA A 84 -8.50 -7.28 0.99
N PHE A 85 -7.72 -6.18 0.89
CA PHE A 85 -7.98 -4.96 1.66
C PHE A 85 -8.33 -3.75 0.78
N PRO A 86 -9.27 -2.89 1.22
CA PRO A 86 -9.73 -1.74 0.45
C PRO A 86 -8.83 -0.50 0.63
N VAL A 87 -7.50 -0.66 0.60
CA VAL A 87 -6.53 0.44 0.68
C VAL A 87 -5.38 0.20 -0.28
N ASN A 88 -4.66 1.26 -0.67
CA ASN A 88 -3.47 1.11 -1.51
C ASN A 88 -2.28 0.63 -0.67
N LEU A 89 -1.68 -0.51 -1.02
CA LEU A 89 -0.63 -1.14 -0.22
C LEU A 89 0.66 -1.31 -1.03
N GLY A 90 1.77 -0.82 -0.48
CA GLY A 90 3.12 -0.98 -1.02
C GLY A 90 4.03 -1.73 -0.06
N ILE A 91 4.93 -2.57 -0.59
CA ILE A 91 5.89 -3.35 0.20
C ILE A 91 7.36 -2.96 -0.05
N SER A 92 8.16 -2.87 1.01
CA SER A 92 9.60 -2.65 0.99
C SER A 92 10.37 -3.93 1.26
N GLY A 93 11.41 -4.18 0.45
CA GLY A 93 12.33 -5.30 0.65
C GLY A 93 13.40 -5.01 1.70
N LYS A 94 14.16 -6.04 2.08
CA LYS A 94 15.32 -5.88 2.97
C LYS A 94 16.53 -5.34 2.20
N GLY A 95 16.92 -4.09 2.50
CA GLY A 95 18.04 -3.41 1.84
C GLY A 95 19.43 -3.77 2.39
N ASN A 96 19.52 -4.32 3.60
CA ASN A 96 20.80 -4.62 4.25
C ASN A 96 21.46 -5.86 3.63
N ALA A 97 22.34 -5.62 2.67
CA ALA A 97 23.33 -6.60 2.22
C ALA A 97 24.49 -5.86 1.53
N SER A 98 25.64 -6.52 1.38
CA SER A 98 26.84 -5.93 0.74
C SER A 98 27.00 -6.32 -0.74
N ARG A 99 26.16 -7.22 -1.25
CA ARG A 99 26.21 -7.70 -2.65
C ARG A 99 24.96 -7.27 -3.43
N PRO A 100 25.09 -6.39 -4.46
CA PRO A 100 23.95 -5.84 -5.21
C PRO A 100 22.96 -6.85 -5.79
N VAL A 101 23.43 -8.04 -6.15
CA VAL A 101 22.58 -9.15 -6.62
C VAL A 101 21.46 -9.48 -5.62
N ARG A 102 21.72 -9.32 -4.32
CA ARG A 102 20.76 -9.59 -3.26
C ARG A 102 19.63 -8.58 -3.16
N TRP A 103 19.67 -7.45 -3.88
CA TRP A 103 18.53 -6.55 -4.02
C TRP A 103 18.06 -6.29 -5.45
N ARG A 104 18.94 -6.41 -6.45
CA ARG A 104 18.55 -6.26 -7.87
C ARG A 104 17.56 -7.32 -8.35
N ARG A 105 17.59 -8.53 -7.77
CA ARG A 105 16.62 -9.59 -8.05
C ARG A 105 15.17 -9.19 -7.69
N TRP A 106 14.98 -8.13 -6.91
CA TRP A 106 13.68 -7.65 -6.44
C TRP A 106 13.10 -6.50 -7.27
N CYS A 107 13.95 -5.60 -7.79
CA CYS A 107 13.51 -4.38 -8.48
C CYS A 107 13.32 -4.57 -10.00
N LEU A 108 13.76 -5.69 -10.56
CA LEU A 108 13.73 -5.95 -12.00
C LEU A 108 12.79 -7.13 -12.31
N PRO A 109 12.06 -7.10 -13.44
CA PRO A 109 11.23 -8.23 -13.87
C PRO A 109 12.08 -9.49 -14.00
N ALA A 110 11.53 -10.62 -13.56
CA ALA A 110 12.22 -11.91 -13.48
C ALA A 110 12.57 -12.44 -14.89
N PRO A 111 13.87 -12.43 -15.27
CA PRO A 111 14.45 -13.71 -15.64
C PRO A 111 15.91 -13.80 -15.20
N VAL A 112 16.17 -13.98 -13.91
CA VAL A 112 17.43 -14.60 -13.47
C VAL A 112 17.13 -15.54 -12.30
N ARG A 113 16.58 -16.71 -12.63
CA ARG A 113 16.67 -17.90 -11.77
C ARG A 113 18.03 -18.54 -12.06
N SER A 114 19.07 -18.12 -11.36
CA SER A 114 20.22 -18.99 -11.16
C SER A 114 20.11 -19.56 -9.75
N ASN A 115 19.93 -20.87 -9.65
CA ASN A 115 20.15 -21.62 -8.42
C ASN A 115 21.54 -21.31 -7.88
N CYS A 116 21.61 -20.76 -6.67
CA CYS A 116 22.67 -20.87 -5.66
C CYS A 116 22.27 -19.99 -4.47
#